data_AF-A0A6P6Y0K7-F1
#
_entry.id   AF-A0A6P6Y0K7-F1
#
_cell.length_a   1.000
_cell.length_b   1.000
_cell.length_c   1.000
_cell.angle_alpha   90.00
_cell.angle_beta   90.00
_cell.angle_gamma   90.00
#
_symmetry.space_group_name_H-M   'P 1'
#
loop_
_entity.id
_entity.type
_entity.pdbx_description
1 polymer ?
#
loop_
_entity_poly.entity_id
_entity_poly.type
_entity_poly.pdbx_seq_one_letter_code
_entity_poly.pdbx_strand_id
1 'polypeptide(L)'
;MDITALKLFEHVPTLNDNNWPIWKWKVELALRHMEMWPLVSDEDSSQSTGQPNDDIKICSLIGLWVEDSLVPLIRDCKTSYQMWTKLSEHFEIGSLPVTSTESSSIPNENSKSKSAKKKELKCDFCQNDGHSENKCWRKKRITNSLKKYHPII
;
A
#
# COMPACT_ATOMS: atom_id res chain seq x y z
N MET A 1 -8.63 -17.92 16.17
CA MET A 1 -7.40 -17.77 15.37
C MET A 1 -6.71 -19.14 15.37
N ASP A 2 -6.23 -19.60 14.22
CA ASP A 2 -5.59 -20.93 14.09
C ASP A 2 -4.22 -20.92 14.83
N ILE A 3 -3.93 -21.99 15.57
CA ILE A 3 -2.64 -22.19 16.25
C ILE A 3 -1.49 -22.18 15.24
N THR A 4 -1.73 -22.65 14.03
CA THR A 4 -0.75 -22.66 12.93
C THR A 4 -0.39 -21.24 12.49
N ALA A 5 -1.37 -20.34 12.41
CA ALA A 5 -1.15 -18.93 12.07
C ALA A 5 -0.32 -18.22 13.14
N LEU A 6 -0.63 -18.47 14.42
CA LEU A 6 0.13 -17.91 15.54
C LEU A 6 1.58 -18.40 15.57
N LYS A 7 1.82 -19.68 15.28
CA LYS A 7 3.19 -20.24 15.20
C LYS A 7 4.00 -19.66 14.03
N LEU A 8 3.38 -19.37 12.90
CA LEU A 8 4.06 -18.70 11.78
C LEU A 8 4.43 -17.27 12.15
N PHE A 9 3.55 -16.57 12.86
CA PHE A 9 3.79 -15.21 13.31
C PHE A 9 4.72 -15.11 14.53
N GLU A 10 4.90 -16.18 15.31
CA GLU A 10 5.84 -16.24 16.44
C GLU A 10 7.28 -15.86 16.04
N HIS A 11 7.65 -16.11 14.79
CA HIS A 11 8.96 -15.77 14.25
C HIS A 11 9.03 -14.41 13.54
N VAL A 12 7.91 -13.70 13.43
CA VAL A 12 7.85 -12.33 12.91
C VAL A 12 8.26 -11.41 14.06
N PRO A 13 9.30 -10.57 13.91
CA PRO A 13 9.61 -9.59 14.94
C PRO A 13 8.45 -8.59 15.07
N THR A 14 8.26 -7.94 16.21
CA THR A 14 7.33 -6.80 16.31
C THR A 14 7.80 -5.68 15.37
N LEU A 15 6.89 -5.11 14.56
CA LEU A 15 7.22 -4.03 13.63
C LEU A 15 7.65 -2.77 14.38
N ASN A 16 8.75 -2.18 13.94
CA ASN A 16 9.26 -0.89 14.40
C ASN A 16 9.92 -0.13 13.26
N ASP A 17 10.39 1.08 13.55
CA ASP A 17 11.04 2.02 12.60
C ASP A 17 12.23 1.45 11.83
N ASN A 18 12.86 0.38 12.32
CA ASN A 18 14.14 -0.12 11.78
C ASN A 18 14.04 -1.47 11.08
N ASN A 19 12.91 -2.18 11.18
CA ASN A 19 12.81 -3.56 10.69
C ASN A 19 11.80 -3.77 9.57
N TRP A 20 11.22 -2.70 9.02
CA TRP A 20 10.20 -2.77 7.97
C TRP A 20 10.51 -3.77 6.84
N PRO A 21 11.69 -3.76 6.17
CA PRO A 21 11.93 -4.68 5.06
C PRO A 21 11.87 -6.16 5.47
N ILE A 22 12.40 -6.48 6.65
CA ILE A 22 12.44 -7.84 7.19
C ILE A 22 11.04 -8.25 7.66
N TRP A 23 10.36 -7.35 8.38
CA TRP A 23 9.01 -7.56 8.86
C TRP A 23 8.04 -7.80 7.72
N LYS A 24 8.05 -6.90 6.73
CA LYS A 24 7.22 -6.98 5.53
C LYS A 24 7.40 -8.34 4.89
N TRP A 25 8.63 -8.70 4.51
CA TRP A 25 8.91 -9.98 3.87
C TRP A 25 8.41 -11.20 4.65
N LYS A 26 8.59 -11.23 5.99
CA LYS A 26 8.10 -12.34 6.83
C LYS A 26 6.58 -12.41 6.88
N VAL A 27 5.90 -11.27 6.98
CA VAL A 27 4.43 -11.22 6.97
C VAL A 27 3.88 -11.62 5.60
N GLU A 28 4.48 -11.15 4.50
CA GLU A 28 4.12 -11.61 3.15
C GLU A 28 4.25 -13.13 3.03
N LEU A 29 5.35 -13.70 3.52
CA LEU A 29 5.60 -15.14 3.50
C LEU A 29 4.56 -15.92 4.32
N ALA A 30 4.23 -15.43 5.53
CA ALA A 30 3.22 -16.05 6.39
C ALA A 30 1.82 -16.00 5.77
N LEU A 31 1.43 -14.84 5.23
CA LEU A 31 0.12 -14.67 4.57
C LEU A 31 -0.01 -15.51 3.30
N ARG A 32 1.07 -15.68 2.53
CA ARG A 32 1.09 -16.60 1.37
C ARG A 32 0.94 -18.05 1.80
N HIS A 33 1.62 -18.48 2.87
CA HIS A 33 1.47 -19.84 3.39
C HIS A 33 0.03 -20.12 3.86
N MET A 34 -0.66 -19.11 4.38
CA MET A 34 -2.06 -19.24 4.80
C MET A 34 -3.07 -19.01 3.67
N GLU A 35 -2.60 -18.77 2.43
CA GLU A 35 -3.45 -18.43 1.27
C GLU A 35 -4.29 -17.15 1.47
N MET A 36 -3.84 -16.24 2.33
CA MET A 36 -4.54 -15.01 2.73
C MET A 36 -3.96 -13.74 2.09
N TRP A 37 -2.81 -13.84 1.42
CA TRP A 37 -2.15 -12.72 0.73
C TRP A 37 -3.06 -11.90 -0.21
N PRO A 38 -4.01 -12.50 -0.97
CA PRO A 38 -4.88 -11.74 -1.86
C PRO A 38 -5.81 -10.73 -1.16
N LEU A 39 -5.99 -10.82 0.16
CA LEU A 39 -6.79 -9.85 0.94
C LEU A 39 -6.01 -8.57 1.27
N VAL A 40 -4.71 -8.58 1.02
CA VAL A 40 -3.77 -7.51 1.36
C VAL A 40 -3.12 -6.90 0.12
N SER A 41 -3.01 -7.70 -0.96
CA SER A 41 -2.45 -7.28 -2.25
C SER A 41 -3.52 -7.18 -3.34
N ASP A 42 -3.45 -6.12 -4.14
CA ASP A 42 -4.33 -5.91 -5.31
C ASP A 42 -3.99 -6.84 -6.50
N GLU A 43 -2.91 -7.62 -6.42
CA GLU A 43 -2.31 -8.35 -7.53
C GLU A 43 -3.21 -9.47 -8.10
N ASP A 44 -4.15 -10.03 -7.32
CA ASP A 44 -4.89 -11.24 -7.69
C ASP A 44 -6.40 -11.15 -7.37
N SER A 45 -7.06 -10.07 -7.81
CA SER A 45 -8.50 -9.82 -7.58
C SER A 45 -9.48 -10.85 -8.21
N SER A 46 -8.98 -11.94 -8.81
CA SER A 46 -9.79 -12.90 -9.56
C SER A 46 -10.38 -14.04 -8.71
N GLN A 47 -9.96 -14.21 -7.45
CA GLN A 47 -10.37 -15.35 -6.61
C GLN A 47 -10.69 -15.03 -5.13
N SER A 48 -10.87 -13.75 -4.77
CA SER A 48 -11.19 -13.43 -3.37
C SER A 48 -12.66 -13.69 -3.05
N THR A 49 -12.96 -14.91 -2.62
CA THR A 49 -14.11 -15.19 -1.75
C THR A 49 -13.67 -15.10 -0.29
N GLY A 50 -12.96 -14.02 0.07
CA GLY A 50 -12.58 -13.78 1.45
C GLY A 50 -13.83 -13.71 2.33
N GLN A 51 -13.99 -14.67 3.23
CA GLN A 51 -15.00 -14.52 4.26
C GLN A 51 -14.63 -13.27 5.09
N PRO A 52 -15.61 -12.47 5.54
CA PRO A 52 -15.35 -11.33 6.42
C PRO A 52 -14.50 -11.68 7.65
N ASN A 53 -14.50 -12.95 8.05
CA ASN A 53 -13.69 -13.49 9.13
C ASN A 53 -12.18 -13.51 8.84
N ASP A 54 -11.78 -13.60 7.57
CA ASP A 54 -10.36 -13.71 7.20
C ASP A 54 -9.64 -12.36 7.24
N ASP A 55 -10.32 -11.29 6.83
CA ASP A 55 -9.81 -9.94 6.95
C ASP A 55 -9.60 -9.55 8.43
N ILE A 56 -10.57 -9.90 9.31
CA ILE A 56 -10.45 -9.71 10.77
C ILE A 56 -9.23 -10.44 11.33
N LYS A 57 -8.96 -11.67 10.88
CA LYS A 57 -7.79 -12.45 11.32
C LYS A 57 -6.49 -11.75 10.94
N ILE A 58 -6.37 -11.27 9.70
CA ILE A 58 -5.16 -10.56 9.25
C ILE A 58 -5.00 -9.25 10.01
N CYS A 59 -6.07 -8.47 10.16
CA CYS A 59 -6.03 -7.24 10.95
C CYS A 59 -5.57 -7.49 12.38
N SER A 60 -6.09 -8.55 13.01
CA SER A 60 -5.69 -8.96 14.37
C SER A 60 -4.23 -9.39 14.44
N LEU A 61 -3.73 -10.12 13.43
CA LEU A 61 -2.32 -10.52 13.36
C LEU A 61 -1.42 -9.31 13.16
N ILE A 62 -1.70 -8.45 12.18
CA ILE A 62 -0.90 -7.25 11.95
C ILE A 62 -0.91 -6.37 13.21
N GLY A 63 -2.10 -6.12 13.78
CA GLY A 63 -2.25 -5.29 14.98
C GLY A 63 -1.51 -5.82 16.21
N LEU A 64 -1.38 -7.14 16.37
CA LEU A 64 -0.65 -7.74 17.50
C LEU A 64 0.87 -7.66 17.33
N TRP A 65 1.35 -7.54 16.08
CA TRP A 65 2.77 -7.59 15.74
C TRP A 65 3.30 -6.24 15.25
N VAL A 66 2.68 -5.14 15.69
CA VAL A 66 3.19 -3.78 15.57
C VAL A 66 3.53 -3.19 16.93
N GLU A 67 4.50 -2.29 16.98
CA GLU A 67 4.80 -1.51 18.18
C GLU A 67 3.67 -0.53 18.51
N ASP A 68 3.47 -0.24 19.80
CA ASP A 68 2.42 0.65 20.31
C ASP A 68 2.45 2.05 19.68
N SER A 69 3.64 2.52 19.29
CA SER A 69 3.86 3.80 18.58
C SER A 69 3.15 3.86 17.23
N LEU A 70 2.94 2.72 16.58
CA LEU A 70 2.31 2.58 15.26
C LEU A 70 0.82 2.26 15.35
N VAL A 71 0.30 1.93 16.53
CA VAL A 71 -1.14 1.67 16.73
C VAL A 71 -2.01 2.84 16.26
N PRO A 72 -1.70 4.12 16.57
CA PRO A 72 -2.49 5.25 16.08
C PRO A 72 -2.61 5.34 14.55
N LEU A 73 -1.63 4.81 13.81
CA LEU A 73 -1.61 4.82 12.34
C LEU A 73 -2.63 3.84 11.74
N ILE A 74 -2.85 2.70 12.41
CA ILE A 74 -3.63 1.58 11.87
C ILE A 74 -4.96 1.35 12.60
N ARG A 75 -5.18 1.99 13.76
CA ARG A 75 -6.35 1.74 14.62
C ARG A 75 -7.70 1.92 13.91
N ASP A 76 -7.79 2.91 13.03
CA ASP A 76 -9.05 3.26 12.36
C ASP A 76 -9.20 2.54 11.00
N CYS A 77 -8.25 1.67 10.63
CA CYS A 77 -8.34 0.83 9.44
C CYS A 77 -9.40 -0.26 9.64
N LYS A 78 -10.23 -0.46 8.61
CA LYS A 78 -11.33 -1.44 8.64
C LYS A 78 -11.00 -2.74 7.91
N THR A 79 -9.98 -2.72 7.07
CA THR A 79 -9.57 -3.88 6.26
C THR A 79 -8.07 -4.12 6.36
N SER A 80 -7.65 -5.36 6.11
CA SER A 80 -6.24 -5.72 6.13
C SER A 80 -5.46 -4.99 5.04
N TYR A 81 -6.11 -4.74 3.90
CA TYR A 81 -5.59 -3.89 2.83
C TYR A 81 -5.27 -2.46 3.30
N GLN A 82 -6.20 -1.83 4.03
CA GLN A 82 -5.99 -0.48 4.55
C GLN A 82 -4.83 -0.43 5.55
N MET A 83 -4.75 -1.40 6.47
CA MET A 83 -3.64 -1.49 7.42
C MET A 83 -2.30 -1.64 6.70
N TRP A 84 -2.22 -2.56 5.74
CA TRP A 84 -0.99 -2.80 4.98
C TRP A 84 -0.56 -1.60 4.15
N THR A 85 -1.51 -0.92 3.53
CA THR A 85 -1.26 0.29 2.74
C THR A 85 -0.73 1.40 3.63
N LYS A 86 -1.36 1.64 4.79
CA LYS A 86 -0.92 2.67 5.74
C LYS A 86 0.48 2.42 6.29
N LEU A 87 0.78 1.17 6.64
CA LEU A 87 2.12 0.79 7.08
C LEU A 87 3.12 0.97 5.93
N SER A 88 2.80 0.49 4.73
CA SER A 88 3.67 0.64 3.56
C SER A 88 3.94 2.11 3.25
N GLU A 89 2.93 2.97 3.30
CA GLU A 89 3.09 4.42 3.20
C GLU A 89 4.08 4.91 4.27
N HIS A 90 3.81 4.64 5.55
CA HIS A 90 4.63 5.12 6.67
C HIS A 90 6.13 4.81 6.52
N PHE A 91 6.48 3.58 6.18
CA PHE A 91 7.88 3.13 6.12
C PHE A 91 8.54 3.35 4.76
N GLU A 92 7.77 3.48 3.68
CA GLU A 92 8.28 3.69 2.33
C GLU A 92 8.22 5.16 1.89
N ILE A 93 7.78 6.08 2.77
CA ILE A 93 7.70 7.55 2.55
C ILE A 93 9.03 8.20 2.12
N GLY A 94 10.17 7.52 2.24
CA GLY A 94 11.41 7.92 1.55
C GLY A 94 11.35 7.84 0.01
N SER A 95 10.25 7.35 -0.59
CA SER A 95 10.10 7.08 -2.01
C SER A 95 9.11 7.98 -2.79
N LEU A 96 8.24 8.81 -2.19
CA LEU A 96 7.37 9.73 -2.95
C LEU A 96 6.89 10.97 -2.13
N PRO A 97 6.59 12.10 -2.81
CA PRO A 97 6.30 13.39 -2.20
C PRO A 97 4.87 13.48 -1.64
N VAL A 98 4.79 14.08 -0.45
CA VAL A 98 3.60 14.60 0.25
C VAL A 98 2.70 15.37 -0.73
N THR A 99 1.38 15.30 -0.62
CA THR A 99 0.63 16.24 0.24
C THR A 99 -0.69 15.65 0.73
N SER A 100 -0.81 15.51 2.05
CA SER A 100 -2.10 15.50 2.76
C SER A 100 -2.63 16.93 2.84
N THR A 101 -3.94 17.15 2.66
CA THR A 101 -4.62 18.32 3.25
C THR A 101 -6.10 18.02 3.44
N GLU A 102 -6.50 17.69 4.67
CA GLU A 102 -7.85 17.98 5.17
C GLU A 102 -7.73 18.88 6.41
N SER A 103 -8.15 20.14 6.27
CA SER A 103 -8.97 20.85 7.26
C SER A 103 -9.38 22.22 6.71
N SER A 104 -10.67 22.51 6.87
CA SER A 104 -11.40 23.66 6.36
C SER A 104 -11.00 24.99 7.00
N SER A 105 -11.06 26.07 6.22
CA SER A 105 -11.55 27.42 6.58
C SER A 105 -11.64 28.31 5.32
N ILE A 106 -12.79 28.95 5.10
CA ILE A 106 -13.17 29.90 4.02
C ILE A 106 -13.06 31.35 4.58
N PRO A 107 -13.09 32.49 3.82
CA PRO A 107 -12.70 32.85 2.44
C PRO A 107 -11.68 34.03 2.42
N ASN A 108 -11.17 34.46 1.25
CA ASN A 108 -11.53 35.78 0.66
C ASN A 108 -10.59 36.25 -0.47
N GLU A 109 -11.24 36.60 -1.58
CA GLU A 109 -10.98 37.54 -2.67
C GLU A 109 -9.57 37.96 -3.15
N ASN A 110 -9.40 37.69 -4.46
CA ASN A 110 -9.08 38.64 -5.54
C ASN A 110 -7.60 39.00 -5.77
N SER A 111 -7.04 38.51 -6.89
CA SER A 111 -6.51 39.37 -7.96
C SER A 111 -6.10 38.59 -9.22
N LYS A 112 -6.50 39.16 -10.35
CA LYS A 112 -6.29 38.79 -11.77
C LYS A 112 -4.89 38.26 -12.12
N SER A 113 -4.82 37.21 -12.94
CA SER A 113 -3.89 37.16 -14.08
C SER A 113 -4.29 36.12 -15.13
N LYS A 114 -4.09 36.49 -16.40
CA LYS A 114 -4.40 35.75 -17.63
C LYS A 114 -3.51 34.49 -17.74
N SER A 115 -4.07 33.32 -18.10
CA SER A 115 -3.41 32.38 -19.03
C SER A 115 -4.33 31.24 -19.44
N ALA A 116 -4.12 30.72 -20.64
CA ALA A 116 -4.91 29.70 -21.30
C ALA A 116 -5.07 28.42 -20.46
N LYS A 117 -6.28 27.86 -20.46
CA LYS A 117 -6.69 26.61 -19.78
C LYS A 117 -5.80 25.45 -20.25
N LYS A 118 -4.68 25.21 -19.55
CA LYS A 118 -3.81 24.06 -19.76
C LYS A 118 -4.54 22.85 -19.16
N LYS A 119 -5.20 22.06 -20.01
CA LYS A 119 -5.80 20.77 -19.59
C LYS A 119 -4.70 19.96 -18.90
N GLU A 120 -4.87 19.68 -17.61
CA GLU A 120 -4.01 18.78 -16.86
C GLU A 120 -4.01 17.43 -17.58
N LEU A 121 -2.90 17.09 -18.24
CA LEU A 121 -2.74 15.78 -18.86
C LEU A 121 -2.56 14.77 -17.72
N LYS A 122 -3.64 14.03 -17.44
CA LYS A 122 -3.62 12.83 -16.62
C LYS A 122 -3.01 11.68 -17.40
N CYS A 123 -2.20 10.87 -16.72
CA CYS A 123 -1.67 9.66 -17.29
C CYS A 123 -2.77 8.58 -17.32
N ASP A 124 -3.14 8.08 -18.51
CA ASP A 124 -4.19 7.05 -18.62
C ASP A 124 -3.84 5.72 -17.92
N PHE A 125 -2.54 5.45 -17.67
CA PHE A 125 -2.07 4.21 -17.05
C PHE A 125 -2.05 4.24 -15.52
N CYS A 126 -1.61 5.35 -14.91
CA CYS A 126 -1.49 5.46 -13.45
C CYS A 126 -2.43 6.49 -12.83
N GLN A 127 -3.24 7.15 -13.66
CA GLN A 127 -4.21 8.19 -13.31
C GLN A 127 -3.63 9.41 -12.56
N ASN A 128 -2.30 9.50 -12.46
CA ASN A 128 -1.60 10.64 -11.87
C ASN A 128 -1.35 11.76 -12.90
N ASP A 129 -1.36 12.99 -12.41
CA ASP A 129 -1.08 14.19 -13.19
C ASP A 129 0.43 14.40 -13.46
N GLY A 130 0.76 15.24 -14.44
CA GLY A 130 2.13 15.71 -14.69
C GLY A 130 2.94 14.91 -15.71
N HIS A 131 2.41 13.81 -16.26
CA HIS A 131 3.05 13.06 -17.33
C HIS A 131 2.02 12.31 -18.20
N SER A 132 2.39 12.00 -19.44
CA SER A 132 1.58 11.12 -20.30
C SER A 132 1.93 9.65 -20.09
N GLU A 133 1.04 8.74 -20.47
CA GLU A 133 1.21 7.29 -20.40
C GLU A 133 2.58 6.80 -20.91
N ASN A 134 3.05 7.34 -22.03
CA ASN A 134 4.33 6.96 -22.64
C ASN A 134 5.55 7.32 -21.76
N LYS A 135 5.40 8.27 -20.84
CA LYS A 135 6.44 8.70 -19.90
C LYS A 135 6.17 8.22 -18.46
N CYS A 136 5.20 7.32 -18.27
CA CYS A 136 4.85 6.81 -16.96
C CYS A 136 5.98 5.93 -16.39
N TRP A 137 6.55 6.38 -15.28
CA TRP A 137 7.60 5.66 -14.58
C TRP A 137 7.11 4.29 -14.08
N ARG A 138 5.86 4.19 -13.62
CA ARG A 138 5.22 2.92 -13.20
C ARG A 138 5.13 1.93 -14.37
N LYS A 139 4.69 2.40 -15.54
CA LYS A 139 4.63 1.59 -16.79
C LYS A 139 6.03 1.13 -17.22
N LYS A 140 7.04 2.01 -17.14
CA LYS A 140 8.44 1.69 -17.46
C LYS A 140 9.03 0.64 -16.50
N ARG A 141 8.70 0.70 -15.21
CA ARG A 141 9.17 -0.26 -14.21
C ARG A 141 8.55 -1.65 -14.44
N ILE A 142 7.24 -1.72 -14.69
CA ILE A 142 6.52 -2.98 -14.97
C ILE A 142 7.05 -3.62 -16.25
N THR A 143 7.17 -2.86 -17.34
CA THR A 143 7.71 -3.36 -18.62
C THR A 143 9.16 -3.85 -18.49
N ASN A 144 10.01 -3.16 -17.72
CA ASN A 144 11.37 -3.64 -17.45
C ASN A 144 11.40 -4.91 -16.60
N SER A 145 10.50 -5.05 -15.62
CA SER A 145 10.36 -6.29 -14.85
C SER A 145 9.92 -7.45 -15.75
N LEU A 146 8.94 -7.25 -16.65
CA LEU A 146 8.48 -8.27 -17.59
C LEU A 146 9.59 -8.69 -18.57
N LYS A 147 10.41 -7.74 -19.06
CA LYS A 147 11.59 -8.05 -19.90
C LYS A 147 12.65 -8.87 -19.16
N LYS A 148 12.72 -8.77 -17.83
CA LYS A 148 13.68 -9.53 -17.01
C LYS A 148 13.31 -11.02 -16.92
N TYR A 149 12.04 -11.38 -17.14
CA TYR A 149 11.54 -12.75 -17.04
C TYR A 149 11.27 -13.44 -18.38
N HIS A 150 11.41 -12.73 -19.50
CA HIS A 150 11.47 -13.31 -20.84
C HIS A 150 12.82 -13.00 -21.48
N PRO A 151 13.84 -13.86 -21.35
CA PRO A 151 14.95 -13.82 -22.29
C PRO A 151 14.37 -14.19 -23.64
N ILE A 152 14.43 -13.26 -24.59
CA ILE A 152 14.22 -13.56 -26.01
C ILE A 152 15.34 -14.55 -26.37
N ILE A 153 14.96 -15.79 -26.68
CA ILE A 153 15.82 -16.75 -27.39
C ILE A 153 15.96 -16.26 -28.83
#